data_AF-A0A3D0NWT2-F1
#
_entry.id   AF-A0A3D0NWT2-F1
#
_cell.length_a   1.000
_cell.length_b   1.000
_cell.length_c   1.000
_cell.angle_alpha   90.00
_cell.angle_beta   90.00
_cell.angle_gamma   90.00
#
_symmetry.space_group_name_H-M   'P 1'
#
loop_
_entity.id
_entity.type
_entity.pdbx_description
1 polymer ?
#
loop_
_entity_poly.entity_id
_entity_poly.type
_entity_poly.pdbx_seq_one_letter_code
_entity_poly.pdbx_strand_id
1 'polypeptide(L)'
;METLNTAFESFAAPETYHRVDGTHPLDLYIGVDEHLRWSLMLITDSEPPAVTPSRMISSQKRQRTDGRWTLTLSLTDNAYKDIFLLFCGDIIDSSRPIASKSKAVKFIIRRYKEWKEMLADSRKDVLSESQIKGLLGEMYYLQAYLAPQYGIDYAATS
;
A
#
# COMPACT_ATOMS: atom_id res chain seq x y z
N MET A 1 4.07 10.82 1.25
CA MET A 1 5.16 10.02 0.65
C MET A 1 6.48 10.20 1.40
N GLU A 2 6.95 11.43 1.60
CA GLU A 2 8.22 11.71 2.32
C GLU A 2 8.24 11.12 3.73
N THR A 3 7.15 11.25 4.50
CA THR A 3 6.99 10.64 5.83
C THR A 3 7.04 9.11 5.83
N LEU A 4 6.47 8.45 4.80
CA LEU A 4 6.53 6.97 4.69
C LEU A 4 7.95 6.52 4.34
N ASN A 5 8.63 7.22 3.43
CA ASN A 5 10.00 6.89 3.08
C ASN A 5 10.93 6.97 4.30
N THR A 6 10.90 8.10 5.02
CA THR A 6 11.69 8.28 6.25
C THR A 6 11.35 7.23 7.31
N ALA A 7 10.08 6.86 7.46
CA ALA A 7 9.69 5.79 8.37
C ALA A 7 10.32 4.45 7.98
N PHE A 8 10.24 4.07 6.70
CA PHE A 8 10.84 2.81 6.23
C PHE A 8 12.36 2.76 6.36
N GLU A 9 13.05 3.89 6.14
CA GLU A 9 14.50 4.00 6.30
C GLU A 9 14.95 3.88 7.76
N SER A 10 14.07 4.14 8.73
CA SER A 10 14.38 4.07 10.15
C SER A 10 14.43 2.65 10.73
N PHE A 11 13.87 1.65 10.04
CA PHE A 11 13.81 0.28 10.52
C PHE A 11 15.13 -0.46 10.28
N ALA A 12 15.88 -0.76 11.35
CA ALA A 12 17.18 -1.41 11.27
C ALA A 12 17.19 -2.90 11.67
N ALA A 13 16.13 -3.39 12.32
CA ALA A 13 16.04 -4.77 12.81
C ALA A 13 14.92 -5.55 12.09
N PRO A 14 15.10 -6.85 11.81
CA PRO A 14 14.09 -7.67 11.15
C PRO A 14 12.81 -7.77 11.98
N GLU A 15 11.69 -7.99 11.32
CA GLU A 15 10.35 -8.06 11.94
C GLU A 15 9.97 -6.83 12.78
N THR A 16 10.50 -5.64 12.45
CA THR A 16 10.15 -4.39 13.13
C THR A 16 9.03 -3.67 12.40
N TYR A 17 7.96 -3.34 13.12
CA TYR A 17 6.76 -2.71 12.58
C TYR A 17 6.24 -1.59 13.48
N HIS A 18 5.82 -0.48 12.87
CA HIS A 18 5.11 0.61 13.53
C HIS A 18 3.69 0.74 12.98
N ARG A 19 2.73 1.07 13.86
CA ARG A 19 1.36 1.35 13.44
C ARG A 19 1.34 2.61 12.59
N VAL A 20 0.59 2.59 11.50
CA VAL A 20 0.54 3.71 10.53
C VAL A 20 0.17 5.02 11.21
N ASP A 21 -0.93 5.03 11.96
CA ASP A 21 -1.29 6.12 12.86
C ASP A 21 -2.29 5.65 13.94
N GLY A 22 -2.51 6.45 14.98
CA GLY A 22 -3.42 6.11 16.09
C GLY A 22 -4.91 6.24 15.75
N THR A 23 -5.26 7.00 14.71
CA THR A 23 -6.64 7.32 14.30
C THR A 23 -7.19 6.37 13.24
N HIS A 24 -6.31 5.61 12.58
CA HIS A 24 -6.69 4.69 11.51
C HIS A 24 -7.61 3.58 12.07
N PRO A 25 -8.78 3.32 11.46
CA PRO A 25 -9.75 2.34 11.98
C PRO A 25 -9.27 0.89 11.84
N LEU A 26 -8.31 0.66 10.94
CA LEU A 26 -7.70 -0.66 10.72
C LEU A 26 -6.36 -0.77 11.45
N ASP A 27 -6.05 -1.98 11.90
CA ASP A 27 -4.74 -2.34 12.46
C ASP A 27 -3.69 -2.54 11.36
N LEU A 28 -3.32 -1.41 10.75
CA LEU A 28 -2.30 -1.32 9.71
C LEU A 28 -0.95 -0.88 10.27
N TYR A 29 0.09 -1.54 9.78
CA TYR A 29 1.46 -1.33 10.19
C TYR A 29 2.36 -1.25 8.96
N ILE A 30 3.37 -0.38 9.04
CA ILE A 30 4.49 -0.33 8.10
C ILE A 30 5.75 -0.77 8.82
N GLY A 31 6.67 -1.42 8.12
CA GLY A 31 7.84 -2.00 8.76
C GLY A 31 8.78 -2.69 7.80
N VAL A 32 9.55 -3.61 8.36
CA VAL A 32 10.36 -4.56 7.61
C VAL A 32 10.03 -5.98 8.03
N ASP A 33 10.00 -6.89 7.06
CA ASP A 33 9.79 -8.32 7.32
C ASP A 33 11.06 -9.02 7.86
N GLU A 34 11.00 -10.35 8.01
CA GLU A 34 12.12 -11.18 8.46
C GLU A 34 13.36 -11.10 7.54
N HIS A 35 13.18 -10.59 6.31
CA HIS A 35 14.24 -10.42 5.31
C HIS A 35 14.67 -8.96 5.14
N LEU A 36 14.29 -8.07 6.07
CA LEU A 36 14.56 -6.62 6.01
C LEU A 36 13.94 -5.93 4.78
N ARG A 37 12.87 -6.50 4.22
CA ARG A 37 12.17 -5.89 3.08
C ARG A 37 11.05 -5.00 3.58
N TRP A 38 10.90 -3.83 2.99
CA TRP A 38 9.79 -2.92 3.30
C TRP A 38 8.45 -3.64 3.15
N SER A 39 7.62 -3.53 4.17
CA SER A 39 6.38 -4.30 4.25
C SER A 39 5.22 -3.48 4.82
N LEU A 40 4.04 -3.76 4.29
CA LEU A 40 2.75 -3.32 4.82
C LEU A 40 2.06 -4.53 5.44
N MET A 41 1.66 -4.43 6.70
CA MET A 41 1.06 -5.53 7.47
C MET A 41 -0.31 -5.11 7.99
N LEU A 42 -1.30 -5.98 7.76
CA LEU A 42 -2.63 -5.90 8.36
C LEU A 42 -2.79 -6.98 9.43
N ILE A 43 -3.30 -6.61 10.61
CA ILE A 43 -3.73 -7.57 11.63
C ILE A 43 -5.26 -7.76 11.58
N THR A 44 -5.71 -9.01 11.62
CA THR A 44 -7.12 -9.39 11.45
C THR A 44 -7.55 -10.44 12.48
N ASP A 45 -8.81 -10.43 12.89
CA ASP A 45 -9.32 -11.39 13.88
C ASP A 45 -9.55 -12.79 13.27
N SER A 46 -9.69 -12.89 11.95
CA SER A 46 -9.87 -14.14 11.20
C SER A 46 -8.77 -14.33 10.16
N GLU A 47 -8.54 -15.58 9.77
CA GLU A 47 -7.56 -15.91 8.72
C GLU A 47 -7.87 -15.18 7.39
N PRO A 48 -6.93 -14.40 6.84
CA PRO A 48 -7.15 -13.74 5.57
C PRO A 48 -7.11 -14.76 4.42
N PRO A 49 -7.91 -14.54 3.35
CA PRO A 49 -7.78 -15.31 2.12
C PRO A 49 -6.33 -15.27 1.59
N ALA A 50 -5.89 -16.36 0.98
CA ALA A 50 -4.59 -16.38 0.32
C ALA A 50 -4.57 -15.34 -0.81
N VAL A 51 -3.50 -14.55 -0.85
CA VAL A 51 -3.26 -13.55 -1.88
C VAL A 51 -2.18 -14.09 -2.81
N THR A 52 -2.39 -13.99 -4.12
CA THR A 52 -1.36 -14.39 -5.08
C THR A 52 -0.26 -13.32 -5.13
N PRO A 53 1.02 -13.68 -4.92
CA PRO A 53 2.12 -12.72 -5.03
C PRO A 53 2.22 -12.14 -6.44
N SER A 54 3.01 -11.09 -6.57
CA SER A 54 3.45 -10.51 -7.84
C SER A 54 4.97 -10.52 -7.91
N ARG A 55 5.55 -10.06 -9.03
CA ARG A 55 6.99 -9.89 -9.13
C ARG A 55 7.53 -8.84 -8.15
N MET A 56 6.72 -7.83 -7.82
CA MET A 56 7.10 -6.67 -6.99
C MET A 56 6.77 -6.85 -5.51
N ILE A 57 5.74 -7.64 -5.21
CA ILE A 57 5.20 -7.79 -3.86
C ILE A 57 5.00 -9.27 -3.58
N SER A 58 5.67 -9.74 -2.53
CA SER A 58 5.39 -11.03 -1.91
C SER A 58 4.27 -10.88 -0.88
N SER A 59 3.52 -11.96 -0.65
CA SER A 59 2.41 -11.97 0.30
C SER A 59 2.55 -13.15 1.26
N GLN A 60 2.50 -12.89 2.56
CA GLN A 60 2.56 -13.90 3.61
C GLN A 60 1.36 -13.72 4.55
N LYS A 61 0.82 -14.82 5.06
CA LYS A 61 -0.09 -14.79 6.20
C LYS A 61 0.46 -15.65 7.32
N ARG A 62 0.33 -15.18 8.56
CA ARG A 62 0.82 -15.89 9.75
C ARG A 62 -0.21 -15.78 10.87
N GLN A 63 -0.42 -16.86 11.61
CA GLN A 63 -1.17 -16.78 12.86
C GLN A 63 -0.24 -16.26 13.96
N ARG A 64 -0.75 -15.33 14.75
CA ARG A 64 -0.07 -14.74 15.91
C ARG A 64 -0.33 -15.58 17.15
N THR A 65 0.51 -15.42 18.16
CA THR A 65 0.35 -16.07 19.47
C THR A 65 -0.92 -15.63 20.20
N ASP A 66 -1.46 -14.45 19.89
CA ASP A 66 -2.73 -13.93 20.41
C ASP A 66 -3.97 -14.47 19.65
N GLY A 67 -3.79 -15.44 18.74
CA GLY A 67 -4.85 -16.07 17.96
C GLY A 67 -5.32 -15.27 16.74
N ARG A 68 -4.90 -14.00 16.61
CA ARG A 68 -5.18 -13.17 15.43
C ARG A 68 -4.27 -13.55 14.26
N TRP A 69 -4.53 -13.00 13.09
CA TRP A 69 -3.80 -13.27 11.86
C TRP A 69 -3.13 -12.03 11.31
N THR A 70 -2.03 -12.21 10.61
CA THR A 70 -1.41 -11.17 9.79
C THR A 70 -1.59 -11.46 8.31
N LEU A 71 -1.74 -10.41 7.51
CA LEU A 71 -1.47 -10.39 6.08
C LEU A 71 -0.36 -9.38 5.83
N THR A 72 0.80 -9.85 5.40
CA THR A 72 1.99 -9.03 5.13
C THR A 72 2.25 -8.98 3.63
N LEU A 73 2.39 -7.77 3.10
CA LEU A 73 2.75 -7.49 1.71
C LEU A 73 4.14 -6.84 1.70
N SER A 74 5.15 -7.58 1.25
CA SER A 74 6.56 -7.14 1.30
C SER A 74 7.14 -6.91 -0.10
N LEU A 75 7.85 -5.79 -0.26
CA LEU A 75 8.60 -5.42 -1.46
C LEU A 75 9.69 -6.46 -1.77
N THR A 76 9.68 -7.04 -2.96
CA THR A 76 10.65 -8.07 -3.35
C THR A 76 11.92 -7.51 -4.00
N ASP A 77 11.84 -6.31 -4.58
CA ASP A 77 12.93 -5.69 -5.34
C ASP A 77 12.93 -4.17 -5.11
N ASN A 78 14.10 -3.65 -4.71
CA ASN A 78 14.29 -2.25 -4.35
C ASN A 78 14.16 -1.28 -5.54
N ALA A 79 14.24 -1.75 -6.78
CA ALA A 79 13.94 -0.93 -7.96
C ALA A 79 12.50 -0.35 -7.93
N TYR A 80 11.62 -1.02 -7.17
CA TYR A 80 10.19 -0.69 -7.05
C TYR A 80 9.84 0.13 -5.81
N LYS A 81 10.81 0.61 -5.03
CA LYS A 81 10.55 1.34 -3.77
C LYS A 81 9.53 2.46 -3.91
N ASP A 82 9.67 3.34 -4.91
CA ASP A 82 8.72 4.46 -5.06
C ASP A 82 7.30 3.99 -5.41
N ILE A 83 7.18 2.95 -6.25
CA ILE A 83 5.87 2.36 -6.58
C ILE A 83 5.27 1.72 -5.33
N PHE A 84 6.10 1.07 -4.51
CA PHE A 84 5.67 0.47 -3.26
C PHE A 84 5.23 1.52 -2.23
N LEU A 85 5.90 2.68 -2.16
CA LEU A 85 5.47 3.81 -1.32
C LEU A 85 4.11 4.35 -1.76
N LEU A 86 3.89 4.52 -3.06
CA LEU A 86 2.59 4.92 -3.63
C LEU A 86 1.50 3.89 -3.30
N PHE A 87 1.80 2.60 -3.46
CA PHE A 87 0.92 1.51 -3.08
C PHE A 87 0.56 1.55 -1.58
N CYS A 88 1.55 1.70 -0.70
CA CYS A 88 1.31 1.78 0.75
C CYS A 88 0.44 2.98 1.11
N GLY A 89 0.75 4.16 0.55
CA GLY A 89 -0.04 5.38 0.75
C GLY A 89 -1.49 5.20 0.30
N ASP A 90 -1.70 4.65 -0.90
CA ASP A 90 -3.04 4.37 -1.42
C ASP A 90 -3.82 3.41 -0.52
N ILE A 91 -3.23 2.29 -0.09
CA ILE A 91 -3.92 1.34 0.81
C ILE A 91 -4.31 2.01 2.12
N ILE A 92 -3.40 2.78 2.71
CA ILE A 92 -3.63 3.51 3.96
C ILE A 92 -4.81 4.47 3.76
N ASP A 93 -4.71 5.40 2.81
CA ASP A 93 -5.68 6.48 2.68
C ASP A 93 -7.04 6.00 2.18
N SER A 94 -7.07 5.10 1.21
CA SER A 94 -8.31 4.57 0.65
C SER A 94 -9.06 3.65 1.62
N SER A 95 -8.39 3.13 2.66
CA SER A 95 -9.02 2.30 3.70
C SER A 95 -9.51 3.07 4.92
N ARG A 96 -9.20 4.36 5.07
CA ARG A 96 -9.67 5.22 6.18
C ARG A 96 -11.20 5.25 6.36
N PRO A 97 -12.04 5.20 5.31
CA PRO A 97 -13.50 5.17 5.49
C PRO A 97 -14.04 3.82 5.97
N ILE A 98 -13.20 2.78 6.10
CA ILE A 98 -13.63 1.39 6.35
C ILE A 98 -13.49 1.06 7.82
N ALA A 99 -14.58 1.20 8.58
CA ALA A 99 -14.60 0.86 10.00
C ALA A 99 -14.76 -0.66 10.28
N SER A 100 -15.27 -1.43 9.31
CA SER A 100 -15.56 -2.85 9.51
C SER A 100 -14.35 -3.72 9.20
N LYS A 101 -13.78 -4.39 10.21
CA LYS A 101 -12.65 -5.32 10.05
C LYS A 101 -12.88 -6.41 9.00
N SER A 102 -14.08 -6.98 8.89
CA SER A 102 -14.39 -8.00 7.88
C SER A 102 -14.43 -7.44 6.46
N LYS A 103 -14.84 -6.18 6.29
CA LYS A 103 -14.78 -5.47 5.00
C LYS A 103 -13.36 -5.03 4.67
N ALA A 104 -12.54 -4.73 5.68
CA ALA A 104 -11.17 -4.28 5.53
C ALA A 104 -10.29 -5.28 4.77
N VAL A 105 -10.32 -6.55 5.18
CA VAL A 105 -9.54 -7.62 4.51
C VAL A 105 -9.90 -7.72 3.04
N LYS A 106 -11.21 -7.77 2.73
CA LYS A 106 -11.70 -7.84 1.35
C LYS A 106 -11.28 -6.62 0.54
N PHE A 107 -11.34 -5.43 1.14
CA PHE A 107 -10.92 -4.19 0.50
C PHE A 107 -9.44 -4.18 0.15
N ILE A 108 -8.56 -4.48 1.12
CA ILE A 108 -7.11 -4.46 0.91
C ILE A 108 -6.70 -5.49 -0.14
N ILE A 109 -7.27 -6.71 -0.09
CA ILE A 109 -7.00 -7.74 -1.10
C ILE A 109 -7.45 -7.28 -2.49
N ARG A 110 -8.65 -6.68 -2.61
CA ARG A 110 -9.14 -6.13 -3.87
C ARG A 110 -8.22 -5.03 -4.39
N ARG A 111 -7.85 -4.07 -3.53
CA ARG A 111 -7.01 -2.93 -3.90
C ARG A 111 -5.60 -3.38 -4.32
N TYR A 112 -5.03 -4.36 -3.61
CA TYR A 112 -3.78 -5.01 -4.04
C TYR A 112 -3.92 -5.68 -5.41
N LYS A 113 -5.04 -6.36 -5.69
CA LYS A 113 -5.29 -6.98 -7.00
C LYS A 113 -5.35 -5.95 -8.12
N GLU A 114 -6.03 -4.82 -7.90
CA GLU A 114 -6.09 -3.69 -8.85
C GLU A 114 -4.69 -3.15 -9.17
N TRP A 115 -3.86 -2.91 -8.14
CA TRP A 115 -2.46 -2.50 -8.33
C TRP A 115 -1.64 -3.53 -9.10
N LYS A 116 -1.82 -4.82 -8.77
CA LYS A 116 -1.15 -5.92 -9.45
C LYS A 116 -1.52 -5.99 -10.93
N GLU A 117 -2.79 -5.80 -11.28
CA GLU A 117 -3.28 -5.78 -12.66
C GLU A 117 -2.74 -4.56 -13.42
N MET A 118 -2.85 -3.36 -12.83
CA MET A 118 -2.33 -2.12 -13.41
C MET A 118 -0.83 -2.21 -13.75
N LEU A 119 -0.02 -2.76 -12.83
CA LEU A 119 1.42 -2.93 -13.03
C LEU A 119 1.78 -4.09 -13.97
N ALA A 120 0.87 -5.03 -14.19
CA ALA A 120 1.05 -6.09 -15.17
C ALA A 120 0.78 -5.59 -16.59
N ASP A 121 -0.26 -4.77 -16.78
CA ASP A 121 -0.70 -4.28 -18.08
C ASP A 121 0.13 -3.12 -18.63
N SER A 122 0.75 -2.31 -17.77
CA SER A 122 1.68 -1.26 -18.20
C SER A 122 2.87 -1.78 -19.02
N ARG A 123 3.22 -3.06 -18.84
CA ARG A 123 4.31 -3.74 -19.57
C ARG A 123 3.95 -4.17 -21.00
N LYS A 124 2.71 -3.98 -21.45
CA LYS A 124 2.28 -4.25 -22.84
C LYS A 124 2.47 -3.02 -23.76
N ASP A 125 3.59 -2.31 -23.62
CA ASP A 125 3.98 -1.14 -24.44
C ASP A 125 3.16 0.17 -24.26
N VAL A 126 2.37 0.31 -23.19
CA VAL A 126 1.59 1.56 -22.99
C VAL A 126 2.37 2.60 -22.17
N LEU A 127 3.00 2.22 -21.04
CA LEU A 127 3.77 3.13 -20.18
C LEU A 127 4.91 2.41 -19.45
N SER A 128 6.11 2.99 -19.45
CA SER A 128 7.23 2.54 -18.60
C SER A 128 6.94 2.77 -17.11
N GLU A 129 7.65 2.06 -16.24
CA GLU A 129 7.55 2.23 -14.77
C GLU A 129 7.78 3.70 -14.34
N SER A 130 8.71 4.40 -15.02
CA SER A 130 8.97 5.82 -14.79
C SER A 130 7.76 6.69 -15.14
N GLN A 131 7.10 6.41 -16.27
CA GLN A 131 5.90 7.13 -16.69
C GLN A 131 4.71 6.87 -15.76
N ILE A 132 4.56 5.64 -15.25
CA ILE A 132 3.54 5.32 -14.22
C ILE A 132 3.80 6.13 -12.95
N LYS A 133 5.06 6.17 -12.47
CA LYS A 133 5.46 6.98 -11.31
C LYS A 133 5.14 8.45 -11.52
N GLY A 134 5.49 9.00 -12.69
CA GLY A 134 5.19 10.39 -13.06
C GLY A 134 3.69 10.69 -13.01
N LEU A 135 2.88 9.87 -13.68
CA LEU A 135 1.43 10.06 -13.73
C LEU A 135 0.76 9.96 -12.35
N LEU A 136 1.19 8.99 -11.52
CA LEU A 136 0.69 8.86 -10.15
C LEU A 136 1.09 10.05 -9.28
N GLY A 137 2.31 10.58 -9.46
CA GLY A 137 2.77 11.79 -8.78
C GLY A 137 1.93 13.01 -9.17
N GLU A 138 1.66 13.19 -10.46
CA GLU A 138 0.82 14.28 -10.97
C GLU A 138 -0.61 14.18 -10.44
N MET A 139 -1.23 12.99 -10.50
CA MET A 139 -2.58 12.76 -10.00
C MET A 139 -2.69 13.00 -8.49
N TYR A 140 -1.71 12.52 -7.71
CA TYR A 140 -1.65 12.78 -6.28
C TYR A 140 -1.50 14.27 -5.99
N TYR A 141 -0.63 14.97 -6.71
CA TYR A 141 -0.43 16.41 -6.54
C TYR A 141 -1.72 17.20 -6.85
N LEU A 142 -2.38 16.86 -7.96
CA LEU A 142 -3.66 17.43 -8.35
C LEU A 142 -4.70 17.25 -7.24
N GLN A 143 -4.83 16.04 -6.69
CA GLN A 143 -5.82 15.75 -5.66
C GLN A 143 -5.49 16.36 -4.29
N ALA A 144 -4.23 16.33 -3.88
CA ALA A 144 -3.82 16.74 -2.54
C ALA A 144 -3.58 18.24 -2.38
N TYR A 145 -3.20 18.94 -3.47
CA TYR A 145 -2.82 20.35 -3.41
C TYR A 145 -3.70 21.24 -4.27
N LEU A 146 -3.94 20.87 -5.54
CA LEU A 146 -4.68 21.74 -6.47
C LEU A 146 -6.20 21.69 -6.24
N ALA A 147 -6.79 20.50 -6.07
CA ALA A 147 -8.22 20.35 -5.84
C ALA A 147 -8.72 21.07 -4.57
N PRO A 148 -8.01 21.03 -3.41
CA PRO A 148 -8.41 21.80 -2.24
C PRO A 148 -8.27 23.32 -2.42
N GLN A 149 -7.34 23.78 -3.27
CA GLN A 149 -7.10 25.21 -3.50
C GLN A 149 -8.05 25.83 -4.54
N TYR A 150 -8.38 25.09 -5.59
CA TYR A 150 -9.08 25.64 -6.76
C TYR A 150 -10.44 24.98 -7.05
N GLY A 151 -10.82 23.94 -6.30
CA GLY A 151 -12.01 23.13 -6.59
C GLY A 151 -11.78 22.19 -7.79
N ILE A 152 -12.61 21.15 -7.89
CA ILE A 152 -12.48 20.11 -8.94
C ILE A 152 -13.31 20.45 -10.20
N ASP A 153 -14.12 21.52 -10.13
CA ASP A 153 -15.18 21.81 -11.10
C ASP A 153 -14.67 22.20 -12.50
N TYR A 154 -13.37 22.43 -12.67
CA TYR A 154 -12.76 22.82 -13.95
C TYR A 154 -11.90 21.74 -14.63
N ALA A 155 -11.76 20.55 -14.05
CA ALA A 155 -10.77 19.57 -14.52
C ALA A 155 -11.19 18.71 -15.73
N ALA A 156 -12.45 18.76 -16.17
CA ALA A 156 -12.93 17.94 -17.29
C ALA A 156 -13.94 18.70 -18.17
N THR A 157 -13.51 19.77 -18.82
CA THR A 157 -14.18 20.30 -20.02
C THR A 157 -13.16 20.77 -21.03
N SER A 158 -12.64 19.82 -21.82
CA SER A 158 -12.07 20.06 -23.15
C SER A 158 -12.02 18.75 -23.90
#